data_AF-A0A9P1C0H1-F1
#
_entry.id   AF-A0A9P1C0H1-F1
#
_cell.length_a   1.000
_cell.length_b   1.000
_cell.length_c   1.000
_cell.angle_alpha   90.00
_cell.angle_beta   90.00
_cell.angle_gamma   90.00
#
_symmetry.space_group_name_H-M   'P 1'
#
loop_
_entity.id
_entity.type
_entity.pdbx_description
1 polymer ?
#
loop_
_entity_poly.entity_id
_entity_poly.type
_entity_poly.pdbx_seq_one_letter_code
_entity_poly.pdbx_strand_id
1 'polypeptide(L)'
;MAFQVTLASGKEIKTTVAAGGRVGDLRQEVAETLDQHPRSVELNSGGNVLADEDKVPDSQVTIVLVRLPWVGATPEKVKDLGGGEFQIVDEEEKKGGSKCNALCEVGFSSGTEYFEVEVVEGSGAFIGVSTKAGFSEGYKIKGLFFGGPGNLSNGSAGLRTQFGQEVKPGSVIGVTLDLTDEKTVGITFWEGDTCLGEAFKDCAREPGAMVFPAVCASHSGDRFKLSLKRNPRKAKLVTPHPAVGCWDLQRLVVDGELVNLDAALTIKGKGKGKGYAAEGEESKGNIVMAISSRDMKLFKISLRLANTLMTSVVVTTGADGTEELKVGMVAGTMVMAPPPLMDLEQRFCKALPLITSWAITDSRLDLRGEAVEMDFIHYDAPPVEPVSSPLP
;
A
#
# COMPACT_ATOMS: atom_id res chain seq x y z
N MET A 1 18.85 -1.70 46.45
CA MET A 1 19.51 -1.67 45.13
C MET A 1 18.92 -0.49 44.36
N ALA A 2 19.66 0.11 43.42
CA ALA A 2 19.04 1.10 42.55
C ALA A 2 17.98 0.42 41.68
N PHE A 3 16.83 1.08 41.49
CA PHE A 3 15.81 0.64 40.55
C PHE A 3 16.44 0.54 39.14
N GLN A 4 16.25 -0.60 38.49
CA GLN A 4 16.82 -0.89 37.17
C GLN A 4 15.73 -1.38 36.24
N VAL A 5 15.74 -0.88 35.01
CA VAL A 5 14.85 -1.33 33.94
C VAL A 5 15.71 -1.94 32.85
N THR A 6 15.47 -3.21 32.53
CA THR A 6 16.30 -3.95 31.58
C THR A 6 15.43 -4.66 30.56
N LEU A 7 15.82 -4.65 29.29
CA LEU A 7 15.25 -5.56 28.28
C LEU A 7 15.52 -7.02 28.70
N ALA A 8 14.68 -7.94 28.22
CA ALA A 8 14.92 -9.39 28.37
C ALA A 8 16.30 -9.85 27.83
N SER A 9 16.91 -9.07 26.92
CA SER A 9 18.29 -9.29 26.44
C SER A 9 19.39 -8.88 27.45
N GLY A 10 19.02 -8.31 28.60
CA GLY A 10 19.93 -7.78 29.60
C GLY A 10 20.37 -6.33 29.36
N LYS A 11 19.95 -5.69 28.26
CA LYS A 11 20.26 -4.28 27.98
C LYS A 11 19.49 -3.37 28.94
N GLU A 12 20.21 -2.53 29.67
CA GLU A 12 19.62 -1.52 30.56
C GLU A 12 18.99 -0.36 29.77
N ILE A 13 17.82 0.08 30.20
CA ILE A 13 17.06 1.22 29.68
C ILE A 13 17.02 2.27 30.78
N LYS A 14 17.54 3.47 30.46
CA LYS A 14 17.48 4.60 31.39
C LYS A 14 16.04 5.12 31.44
N THR A 15 15.56 5.38 32.64
CA THR A 15 14.20 5.89 32.90
C THR A 15 14.24 6.99 33.94
N THR A 16 13.36 7.97 33.81
CA THR A 16 13.11 9.05 34.77
C THR A 16 12.00 8.68 35.76
N VAL A 17 11.11 7.74 35.41
CA VAL A 17 10.14 7.20 36.37
C VAL A 17 10.87 6.45 37.48
N ALA A 18 10.70 6.96 38.70
CA ALA A 18 11.24 6.34 39.91
C ALA A 18 10.33 5.21 40.42
N ALA A 19 10.88 4.35 41.29
CA ALA A 19 10.08 3.41 42.06
C ALA A 19 8.96 4.14 42.85
N GLY A 20 7.78 3.52 42.92
CA GLY A 20 6.54 4.15 43.41
C GLY A 20 5.79 5.03 42.38
N GLY A 21 6.39 5.30 41.22
CA GLY A 21 5.73 5.92 40.06
C GLY A 21 4.63 5.03 39.47
N ARG A 22 3.86 5.51 38.49
CA ARG A 22 2.86 4.68 37.80
C ARG A 22 3.53 3.83 36.72
N VAL A 23 3.13 2.56 36.62
CA VAL A 23 3.64 1.65 35.60
C VAL A 23 3.28 2.13 34.18
N GLY A 24 2.09 2.73 33.99
CA GLY A 24 1.71 3.31 32.69
C GLY A 24 2.67 4.41 32.22
N ASP A 25 3.15 5.26 33.14
CA ASP A 25 4.13 6.31 32.82
C ASP A 25 5.49 5.70 32.44
N LEU A 26 5.92 4.66 33.16
CA LEU A 26 7.16 3.93 32.84
C LEU A 26 7.05 3.24 31.48
N ARG A 27 5.90 2.61 31.20
CA ARG A 27 5.62 1.93 29.93
C ARG A 27 5.68 2.90 28.77
N GLN A 28 5.07 4.08 28.94
CA GLN A 28 5.14 5.17 27.98
C GLN A 28 6.59 5.61 27.74
N GLU A 29 7.35 5.89 28.80
CA GLU A 29 8.76 6.34 28.68
C GLU A 29 9.65 5.29 28.00
N VAL A 30 9.50 4.01 28.38
CA VAL A 30 10.21 2.89 27.76
C VAL A 30 9.86 2.77 26.28
N ALA A 31 8.57 2.86 25.94
CA ALA A 31 8.11 2.77 24.57
C ALA A 31 8.69 3.91 23.71
N GLU A 32 8.71 5.13 24.22
CA GLU A 32 9.34 6.28 23.57
C GLU A 32 10.84 6.08 23.37
N THR A 33 11.53 5.58 24.38
CA THR A 33 12.97 5.29 24.32
C THR A 33 13.31 4.23 23.28
N LEU A 34 12.40 3.28 23.04
CA LEU A 34 12.58 2.16 22.10
C LEU A 34 11.97 2.42 20.71
N ASP A 35 11.36 3.59 20.50
CA ASP A 35 10.54 3.91 19.31
C ASP A 35 9.48 2.83 19.03
N GLN A 36 8.83 2.37 20.10
CA GLN A 36 7.78 1.36 20.09
C GLN A 36 6.45 1.96 20.52
N HIS A 37 5.36 1.27 20.21
CA HIS A 37 4.07 1.60 20.78
C HIS A 37 4.00 1.15 22.26
N PRO A 38 3.40 1.91 23.20
CA PRO A 38 3.28 1.50 24.61
C PRO A 38 2.62 0.13 24.79
N ARG A 39 1.63 -0.21 23.97
CA ARG A 39 0.97 -1.53 24.00
C ARG A 39 1.86 -2.69 23.54
N SER A 40 3.05 -2.39 23.02
CA SER A 40 4.05 -3.41 22.69
C SER A 40 5.10 -3.58 23.78
N VAL A 41 4.96 -2.91 24.93
CA VAL A 41 5.89 -2.98 26.06
C VAL A 41 5.20 -3.64 27.25
N GLU A 42 5.57 -4.88 27.54
CA GLU A 42 5.17 -5.61 28.73
C GLU A 42 6.23 -5.40 29.81
N LEU A 43 5.81 -4.92 30.96
CA LEU A 43 6.69 -4.70 32.09
C LEU A 43 6.47 -5.84 33.10
N ASN A 44 7.53 -6.57 33.40
CA ASN A 44 7.51 -7.70 34.32
C ASN A 44 8.37 -7.42 35.56
N SER A 45 7.90 -7.82 36.74
CA SER A 45 8.70 -7.80 37.96
C SER A 45 8.44 -9.06 38.78
N GLY A 46 9.52 -9.77 39.14
CA GLY A 46 9.42 -11.02 39.92
C GLY A 46 8.58 -12.11 39.24
N GLY A 47 8.49 -12.11 37.91
CA GLY A 47 7.67 -13.05 37.14
C GLY A 47 6.20 -12.67 36.96
N ASN A 48 5.78 -11.48 37.43
CA ASN A 48 4.43 -10.97 37.24
C ASN A 48 4.41 -9.82 36.24
N VAL A 49 3.40 -9.83 35.35
CA VAL A 49 3.10 -8.71 34.44
C VAL A 49 2.48 -7.57 35.24
N LEU A 50 3.01 -6.36 35.08
CA LEU A 50 2.54 -5.15 35.74
C LEU A 50 1.47 -4.46 34.88
N ALA A 51 0.34 -4.08 35.49
CA ALA A 51 -0.74 -3.32 34.86
C ALA A 51 -0.48 -1.80 34.95
N ASP A 52 -1.14 -0.96 34.14
CA ASP A 52 -0.79 0.48 34.00
C ASP A 52 -1.04 1.31 35.29
N GLU A 53 -1.87 0.78 36.17
CA GLU A 53 -2.37 1.34 37.42
C GLU A 53 -1.46 0.98 38.60
N ASP A 54 -0.64 -0.05 38.42
CA ASP A 54 0.31 -0.51 39.42
C ASP A 54 1.39 0.54 39.71
N LYS A 55 2.06 0.35 40.82
CA LYS A 55 3.25 1.12 41.19
C LYS A 55 4.51 0.43 40.68
N VAL A 56 5.42 1.22 40.13
CA VAL A 56 6.75 0.75 39.74
C VAL A 56 7.44 0.19 40.99
N PRO A 57 7.88 -1.08 40.99
CA PRO A 57 8.46 -1.70 42.18
C PRO A 57 9.85 -1.13 42.49
N ASP A 58 10.29 -1.25 43.73
CA ASP A 58 11.66 -0.87 44.16
C ASP A 58 12.74 -1.82 43.60
N SER A 59 12.33 -2.94 42.99
CA SER A 59 13.17 -3.97 42.40
C SER A 59 13.39 -3.77 40.91
N GLN A 60 14.16 -4.67 40.29
CA GLN A 60 14.36 -4.68 38.84
C GLN A 60 13.04 -4.92 38.09
N VAL A 61 12.81 -4.17 37.02
CA VAL A 61 11.74 -4.40 36.04
C VAL A 61 12.37 -4.93 34.75
N THR A 62 11.87 -6.05 34.26
CA THR A 62 12.25 -6.62 32.97
C THR A 62 11.23 -6.22 31.92
N ILE A 63 11.69 -5.61 30.84
CA ILE A 63 10.88 -5.28 29.67
C ILE A 63 10.86 -6.48 28.74
N VAL A 64 9.66 -6.94 28.42
CA VAL A 64 9.39 -7.89 27.36
C VAL A 64 8.60 -7.14 26.29
N LEU A 65 9.05 -7.14 25.04
CA LEU A 65 8.21 -6.60 23.98
C LEU A 65 7.05 -7.56 23.76
N VAL A 66 5.82 -7.06 23.94
CA VAL A 66 4.56 -7.83 24.00
C VAL A 66 4.48 -8.78 22.81
N ARG A 67 4.07 -10.01 23.10
CA ARG A 67 3.66 -10.93 22.05
C ARG A 67 2.51 -10.30 21.28
N LEU A 68 2.63 -10.24 19.96
CA LEU A 68 1.54 -9.87 19.07
C LEU A 68 0.99 -11.19 18.52
N PRO A 69 0.12 -11.90 19.28
CA PRO A 69 -0.34 -13.21 18.88
C PRO A 69 -1.19 -13.12 17.63
N TRP A 70 -1.02 -14.12 16.77
CA TRP A 70 -1.74 -14.25 15.52
C TRP A 70 -2.66 -15.45 15.58
N VAL A 71 -3.91 -15.24 15.19
CA VAL A 71 -4.90 -16.30 15.05
C VAL A 71 -5.31 -16.43 13.58
N GLY A 72 -5.41 -17.66 13.11
CA GLY A 72 -5.97 -17.96 11.79
C GLY A 72 -7.49 -18.00 11.84
N ALA A 73 -8.14 -17.62 10.72
CA ALA A 73 -9.58 -17.90 10.55
C ALA A 73 -9.85 -19.42 10.59
N THR A 74 -8.84 -20.18 10.16
CA THR A 74 -8.66 -21.61 10.41
C THR A 74 -7.44 -21.73 11.33
N PRO A 75 -7.60 -21.92 12.65
CA PRO A 75 -6.53 -21.73 13.64
C PRO A 75 -5.24 -22.50 13.35
N GLU A 76 -5.36 -23.74 12.88
CA GLU A 76 -4.26 -24.61 12.52
C GLU A 76 -3.43 -24.11 11.32
N LYS A 77 -3.97 -23.20 10.51
CA LYS A 77 -3.30 -22.64 9.32
C LYS A 77 -2.40 -21.45 9.60
N VAL A 78 -2.36 -20.96 10.83
CA VAL A 78 -1.49 -19.85 11.24
C VAL A 78 -0.64 -20.31 12.40
N LYS A 79 0.66 -20.36 12.16
CA LYS A 79 1.66 -20.66 13.18
C LYS A 79 2.28 -19.36 13.66
N ASP A 80 1.92 -18.94 14.87
CA ASP A 80 2.57 -17.84 15.57
C ASP A 80 4.02 -18.23 15.92
N LEU A 81 4.98 -17.42 15.45
CA LEU A 81 6.41 -17.61 15.68
C LEU A 81 6.92 -16.72 16.83
N GLY A 82 6.07 -15.88 17.40
CA GLY A 82 6.39 -14.92 18.46
C GLY A 82 7.01 -13.63 17.94
N GLY A 83 7.09 -12.62 18.81
CA GLY A 83 7.66 -11.30 18.44
C GLY A 83 6.92 -10.59 17.31
N GLY A 84 5.66 -10.96 17.07
CA GLY A 84 4.82 -10.48 15.97
C GLY A 84 5.05 -11.14 14.62
N GLU A 85 5.94 -12.14 14.54
CA GLU A 85 6.13 -12.96 13.35
C GLU A 85 5.15 -14.14 13.33
N PHE A 86 4.61 -14.47 12.16
CA PHE A 86 3.79 -15.66 11.97
C PHE A 86 4.00 -16.24 10.56
N GLN A 87 3.66 -17.51 10.40
CA GLN A 87 3.75 -18.25 9.15
C GLN A 87 2.41 -18.91 8.81
N ILE A 88 2.05 -18.92 7.53
CA ILE A 88 0.93 -19.72 7.02
C ILE A 88 1.37 -21.17 6.87
N VAL A 89 0.59 -22.08 7.45
CA VAL A 89 0.86 -23.53 7.41
C VAL A 89 -0.37 -24.24 6.86
N ASP A 90 -0.46 -24.41 5.56
CA ASP A 90 -1.53 -25.16 4.91
C ASP A 90 -0.94 -26.39 4.21
N GLU A 91 -1.07 -27.57 4.84
CA GLU A 91 -0.58 -28.84 4.28
C GLU A 91 -1.41 -29.31 3.08
N GLU A 92 -2.63 -28.77 2.91
CA GLU A 92 -3.58 -29.13 1.86
C GLU A 92 -3.69 -28.06 0.77
N GLU A 93 -2.63 -27.29 0.49
CA GLU A 93 -2.69 -26.23 -0.52
C GLU A 93 -3.01 -26.80 -1.92
N LYS A 94 -4.28 -26.72 -2.30
CA LYS A 94 -4.73 -27.03 -3.65
C LYS A 94 -4.42 -25.84 -4.55
N LYS A 95 -4.00 -26.10 -5.79
CA LYS A 95 -3.85 -25.06 -6.81
C LYS A 95 -5.18 -24.29 -6.96
N GLY A 96 -5.16 -22.98 -6.69
CA GLY A 96 -6.36 -22.15 -6.65
C GLY A 96 -7.12 -22.18 -5.32
N GLY A 97 -6.48 -22.64 -4.24
CA GLY A 97 -7.01 -22.59 -2.89
C GLY A 97 -7.38 -21.17 -2.45
N SER A 98 -8.31 -21.08 -1.51
CA SER A 98 -8.69 -19.80 -0.91
C SER A 98 -7.55 -19.21 -0.09
N LYS A 99 -7.44 -17.88 -0.07
CA LYS A 99 -6.51 -17.13 0.79
C LYS A 99 -6.55 -17.62 2.26
N CYS A 100 -5.41 -17.62 2.92
CA CYS A 100 -5.33 -17.86 4.37
C CYS A 100 -5.27 -16.52 5.10
N ASN A 101 -6.20 -16.30 6.03
CA ASN A 101 -6.32 -15.04 6.73
C ASN A 101 -5.83 -15.16 8.17
N ALA A 102 -5.03 -14.19 8.60
CA ALA A 102 -4.51 -14.07 9.94
C ALA A 102 -4.98 -12.74 10.55
N LEU A 103 -5.31 -12.75 11.85
CA LEU A 103 -5.71 -11.60 12.63
C LEU A 103 -4.79 -11.49 13.85
N CYS A 104 -4.25 -10.30 14.10
CA CYS A 104 -3.55 -10.03 15.35
C CYS A 104 -4.60 -9.83 16.45
N GLU A 105 -4.42 -10.43 17.63
CA GLU A 105 -5.40 -10.28 18.72
C GLU A 105 -5.31 -8.92 19.43
N VAL A 106 -4.27 -8.13 19.14
CA VAL A 106 -4.12 -6.77 19.67
C VAL A 106 -4.88 -5.79 18.76
N GLY A 107 -6.04 -5.34 19.23
CA GLY A 107 -6.91 -4.40 18.52
C GLY A 107 -6.81 -2.96 19.01
N PHE A 108 -7.36 -2.05 18.21
CA PHE A 108 -7.43 -0.61 18.44
C PHE A 108 -8.90 -0.17 18.51
N SER A 109 -9.23 0.76 19.39
CA SER A 109 -10.61 1.23 19.57
C SER A 109 -10.77 2.74 19.36
N SER A 110 -9.73 3.53 19.57
CA SER A 110 -9.79 4.99 19.53
C SER A 110 -8.44 5.62 19.19
N GLY A 111 -8.46 6.91 18.83
CA GLY A 111 -7.26 7.72 18.61
C GLY A 111 -6.61 7.53 17.24
N THR A 112 -5.37 7.98 17.10
CA THR A 112 -4.56 7.75 15.90
C THR A 112 -3.53 6.67 16.20
N GLU A 113 -3.56 5.58 15.46
CA GLU A 113 -2.76 4.38 15.71
C GLU A 113 -1.93 4.04 14.48
N TYR A 114 -0.79 3.38 14.68
CA TYR A 114 0.08 2.99 13.57
C TYR A 114 0.72 1.62 13.80
N PHE A 115 0.80 0.84 12.72
CA PHE A 115 1.54 -0.41 12.71
C PHE A 115 2.17 -0.66 11.34
N GLU A 116 3.19 -1.51 11.33
CA GLU A 116 3.85 -1.99 10.11
C GLU A 116 3.72 -3.50 10.02
N VAL A 117 3.46 -4.02 8.82
CA VAL A 117 3.63 -5.44 8.49
C VAL A 117 4.70 -5.58 7.43
N GLU A 118 5.77 -6.28 7.78
CA GLU A 118 6.83 -6.71 6.87
C GLU A 118 6.47 -8.06 6.26
N VAL A 119 6.60 -8.16 4.93
CA VAL A 119 6.49 -9.43 4.20
C VAL A 119 7.87 -10.07 4.19
N VAL A 120 8.10 -11.03 5.08
CA VAL A 120 9.39 -11.73 5.19
C VAL A 120 9.54 -12.73 4.04
N GLU A 121 8.51 -13.53 3.80
CA GLU A 121 8.42 -14.49 2.69
C GLU A 121 7.00 -14.47 2.12
N GLY A 122 6.87 -14.82 0.83
CA GLY A 122 5.57 -14.89 0.15
C GLY A 122 5.29 -13.74 -0.81
N SER A 123 4.13 -13.77 -1.47
CA SER A 123 3.77 -12.74 -2.43
C SER A 123 2.26 -12.53 -2.54
N GLY A 124 1.85 -11.34 -3.00
CA GLY A 124 0.45 -11.06 -3.30
C GLY A 124 -0.47 -11.02 -2.09
N ALA A 125 0.08 -10.82 -0.89
CA ALA A 125 -0.66 -10.65 0.34
C ALA A 125 -1.42 -9.32 0.34
N PHE A 126 -2.55 -9.29 1.03
CA PHE A 126 -3.29 -8.06 1.35
C PHE A 126 -3.17 -7.78 2.84
N ILE A 127 -2.78 -6.56 3.20
CA ILE A 127 -2.49 -6.12 4.56
C ILE A 127 -3.41 -4.96 4.89
N GLY A 128 -3.97 -4.95 6.09
CA GLY A 128 -4.85 -3.89 6.53
C GLY A 128 -5.50 -4.23 7.83
N VAL A 129 -6.80 -3.97 7.93
CA VAL A 129 -7.55 -4.20 9.17
C VAL A 129 -8.89 -4.88 8.95
N SER A 130 -9.36 -5.56 9.99
CA SER A 130 -10.67 -6.18 10.07
C SER A 130 -11.23 -6.07 11.49
N THR A 131 -12.51 -6.35 11.67
CA THR A 131 -13.13 -6.57 12.99
C THR A 131 -13.18 -8.07 13.27
N LYS A 132 -13.38 -8.48 14.53
CA LYS A 132 -13.61 -9.90 14.83
C LYS A 132 -14.85 -10.47 14.12
N ALA A 133 -15.88 -9.65 13.91
CA ALA A 133 -17.09 -10.05 13.19
C ALA A 133 -16.83 -10.21 11.68
N GLY A 134 -15.99 -9.36 11.10
CA GLY A 134 -15.57 -9.43 9.69
C GLY A 134 -14.50 -10.49 9.40
N PHE A 135 -13.83 -11.02 10.43
CA PHE A 135 -12.76 -12.00 10.26
C PHE A 135 -13.33 -13.37 9.87
N SER A 136 -12.91 -13.91 8.73
CA SER A 136 -13.43 -15.16 8.15
C SER A 136 -12.39 -15.78 7.21
N GLU A 137 -12.59 -17.03 6.81
CA GLU A 137 -11.69 -17.75 5.89
C GLU A 137 -11.74 -17.20 4.44
N GLY A 138 -10.63 -17.31 3.71
CA GLY A 138 -10.61 -17.04 2.27
C GLY A 138 -11.08 -15.63 1.88
N TYR A 139 -11.84 -15.56 0.79
CA TYR A 139 -12.44 -14.32 0.29
C TYR A 139 -13.70 -13.89 1.07
N LYS A 140 -14.07 -14.61 2.15
CA LYS A 140 -15.20 -14.24 3.00
C LYS A 140 -14.84 -13.16 4.02
N ILE A 141 -13.55 -12.96 4.30
CA ILE A 141 -13.09 -11.88 5.17
C ILE A 141 -13.60 -10.53 4.67
N LYS A 142 -14.01 -9.70 5.63
CA LYS A 142 -14.46 -8.34 5.42
C LYS A 142 -13.53 -7.41 6.19
N GLY A 143 -13.05 -6.37 5.54
CA GLY A 143 -12.09 -5.44 6.13
C GLY A 143 -11.69 -4.36 5.15
N LEU A 144 -10.59 -3.67 5.44
CA LEU A 144 -10.05 -2.59 4.61
C LEU A 144 -8.57 -2.87 4.38
N PHE A 145 -8.22 -3.24 3.15
CA PHE A 145 -6.91 -3.80 2.83
C PHE A 145 -6.24 -3.11 1.66
N PHE A 146 -4.91 -3.09 1.71
CA PHE A 146 -4.03 -2.78 0.60
C PHE A 146 -3.11 -3.98 0.32
N GLY A 147 -2.91 -4.31 -0.95
CA GLY A 147 -1.83 -5.21 -1.33
C GLY A 147 -2.02 -5.88 -2.67
N GLY A 148 -1.61 -7.14 -2.77
CA GLY A 148 -1.59 -7.85 -4.06
C GLY A 148 -0.75 -7.09 -5.09
N PRO A 149 -1.29 -6.77 -6.27
CA PRO A 149 -0.60 -5.99 -7.29
C PRO A 149 -0.65 -4.46 -7.04
N GLY A 150 -0.89 -4.03 -5.80
CA GLY A 150 -1.03 -2.63 -5.40
C GLY A 150 -2.46 -2.12 -5.44
N ASN A 151 -3.41 -2.91 -4.96
CA ASN A 151 -4.85 -2.61 -5.00
C ASN A 151 -5.42 -2.37 -3.60
N LEU A 152 -6.48 -1.57 -3.53
CA LEU A 152 -7.37 -1.54 -2.36
C LEU A 152 -8.47 -2.59 -2.50
N SER A 153 -8.81 -3.25 -1.39
CA SER A 153 -9.83 -4.29 -1.33
C SER A 153 -10.59 -4.22 -0.01
N ASN A 154 -11.85 -4.68 -0.02
CA ASN A 154 -12.61 -4.92 1.20
C ASN A 154 -12.55 -6.38 1.70
N GLY A 155 -11.58 -7.17 1.20
CA GLY A 155 -11.42 -8.60 1.50
C GLY A 155 -12.20 -9.53 0.57
N SER A 156 -13.27 -9.04 -0.06
CA SER A 156 -14.10 -9.81 -1.00
C SER A 156 -14.12 -9.29 -2.43
N ALA A 157 -13.79 -8.02 -2.63
CA ALA A 157 -13.72 -7.39 -3.95
C ALA A 157 -12.56 -6.40 -4.00
N GLY A 158 -11.98 -6.23 -5.19
CA GLY A 158 -11.11 -5.09 -5.47
C GLY A 158 -11.95 -3.82 -5.55
N LEU A 159 -11.59 -2.83 -4.76
CA LEU A 159 -12.27 -1.53 -4.72
C LEU A 159 -11.58 -0.52 -5.63
N ARG A 160 -10.26 -0.56 -5.63
CA ARG A 160 -9.44 0.33 -6.45
C ARG A 160 -8.17 -0.39 -6.87
N THR A 161 -7.82 -0.25 -8.15
CA THR A 161 -6.58 -0.80 -8.69
C THR A 161 -5.49 0.27 -8.72
N GLN A 162 -4.22 -0.15 -8.69
CA GLN A 162 -3.07 0.76 -8.86
C GLN A 162 -3.05 1.89 -7.81
N PHE A 163 -3.34 1.57 -6.56
CA PHE A 163 -3.21 2.49 -5.42
C PHE A 163 -1.74 2.64 -4.97
N GLY A 164 -0.97 1.57 -5.03
CA GLY A 164 0.45 1.53 -4.66
C GLY A 164 1.22 0.52 -5.50
N GLN A 165 2.41 0.12 -5.05
CA GLN A 165 3.20 -0.91 -5.72
C GLN A 165 2.71 -2.32 -5.37
N GLU A 166 3.24 -3.31 -6.08
CA GLU A 166 3.01 -4.71 -5.78
C GLU A 166 3.68 -5.10 -4.45
N VAL A 167 2.92 -5.79 -3.59
CA VAL A 167 3.39 -6.28 -2.30
C VAL A 167 4.12 -7.62 -2.49
N LYS A 168 5.40 -7.64 -2.10
CA LYS A 168 6.35 -8.72 -2.36
C LYS A 168 7.29 -8.92 -1.16
N PRO A 169 8.16 -9.95 -1.12
CA PRO A 169 9.13 -10.11 -0.05
C PRO A 169 10.00 -8.86 0.13
N GLY A 170 10.21 -8.46 1.39
CA GLY A 170 10.90 -7.24 1.78
C GLY A 170 10.04 -5.97 1.76
N SER A 171 8.80 -6.03 1.25
CA SER A 171 7.86 -4.92 1.40
C SER A 171 7.51 -4.71 2.88
N VAL A 172 7.47 -3.46 3.30
CA VAL A 172 6.96 -3.05 4.62
C VAL A 172 5.73 -2.18 4.39
N ILE A 173 4.57 -2.66 4.80
CA ILE A 173 3.32 -1.93 4.67
C ILE A 173 2.96 -1.30 6.01
N GLY A 174 3.03 0.02 6.06
CA GLY A 174 2.56 0.80 7.21
C GLY A 174 1.08 1.13 7.07
N VAL A 175 0.36 1.11 8.19
CA VAL A 175 -1.07 1.41 8.26
C VAL A 175 -1.29 2.44 9.36
N THR A 176 -1.65 3.66 8.98
CA THR A 176 -2.12 4.68 9.93
C THR A 176 -3.64 4.60 10.01
N LEU A 177 -4.15 4.40 11.22
CA LEU A 177 -5.57 4.38 11.52
C LEU A 177 -5.98 5.71 12.16
N ASP A 178 -7.06 6.29 11.66
CA ASP A 178 -7.78 7.36 12.35
C ASP A 178 -9.08 6.78 12.93
N LEU A 179 -9.10 6.68 14.26
CA LEU A 179 -10.21 6.22 15.09
C LEU A 179 -10.63 7.34 16.06
N THR A 180 -10.37 8.60 15.72
CA THR A 180 -10.75 9.75 16.56
C THR A 180 -12.27 9.93 16.62
N ASP A 181 -12.98 9.56 15.55
CA ASP A 181 -14.43 9.38 15.54
C ASP A 181 -14.80 7.95 15.95
N GLU A 182 -15.73 7.82 16.90
CA GLU A 182 -16.21 6.54 17.40
C GLU A 182 -16.98 5.74 16.33
N LYS A 183 -17.55 6.40 15.31
CA LYS A 183 -18.44 5.81 14.30
C LYS A 183 -17.77 5.55 12.96
N THR A 184 -16.55 6.00 12.79
CA THR A 184 -15.84 5.86 11.52
C THR A 184 -14.40 5.37 11.73
N VAL A 185 -13.80 4.93 10.63
CA VAL A 185 -12.37 4.65 10.53
C VAL A 185 -11.81 5.29 9.26
N GLY A 186 -10.71 6.00 9.40
CA GLY A 186 -9.85 6.43 8.30
C GLY A 186 -8.60 5.57 8.22
N ILE A 187 -8.09 5.32 7.01
CA ILE A 187 -6.85 4.58 6.79
C ILE A 187 -5.97 5.28 5.75
N THR A 188 -4.73 5.53 6.14
CA THR A 188 -3.63 5.92 5.24
C THR A 188 -2.61 4.79 5.18
N PHE A 189 -2.24 4.35 3.98
CA PHE A 189 -1.21 3.33 3.79
C PHE A 189 0.16 3.94 3.47
N TRP A 190 1.19 3.19 3.83
CA TRP A 190 2.59 3.53 3.60
C TRP A 190 3.32 2.31 3.01
N GLU A 191 4.23 2.55 2.08
CA GLU A 191 5.17 1.55 1.57
C GLU A 191 6.59 1.94 1.97
N GLY A 192 7.11 1.28 3.01
CA GLY A 192 8.37 1.66 3.63
C GLY A 192 8.27 3.07 4.22
N ASP A 193 8.98 4.02 3.61
CA ASP A 193 8.99 5.44 3.96
C ASP A 193 8.12 6.30 3.03
N THR A 194 7.42 5.71 2.06
CA THR A 194 6.57 6.44 1.13
C THR A 194 5.11 6.42 1.59
N CYS A 195 4.52 7.59 1.82
CA CYS A 195 3.07 7.71 2.06
C CYS A 195 2.32 7.51 0.74
N LEU A 196 1.38 6.57 0.70
CA LEU A 196 0.52 6.36 -0.46
C LEU A 196 -0.73 7.25 -0.45
N GLY A 197 -0.99 7.91 0.68
CA GLY A 197 -2.16 8.75 0.90
C GLY A 197 -3.33 8.01 1.56
N GLU A 198 -4.41 8.76 1.76
CA GLU A 198 -5.65 8.26 2.37
C GLU A 198 -6.36 7.29 1.42
N ALA A 199 -6.46 6.04 1.83
CA ALA A 199 -7.09 4.97 1.05
C ALA A 199 -8.57 4.82 1.35
N PHE A 200 -8.90 4.94 2.63
CA PHE A 200 -10.24 4.76 3.17
C PHE A 200 -10.55 5.93 4.09
N LYS A 201 -11.70 6.56 3.89
CA LYS A 201 -12.11 7.74 4.64
C LYS A 201 -13.53 7.56 5.15
N ASP A 202 -13.78 8.00 6.38
CA ASP A 202 -15.10 8.02 7.02
C ASP A 202 -15.85 6.68 6.87
N CYS A 203 -15.10 5.57 6.89
CA CYS A 203 -15.67 4.24 6.70
C CYS A 203 -16.46 3.87 7.96
N ALA A 204 -17.76 3.60 7.81
CA ALA A 204 -18.64 3.33 8.94
C ALA A 204 -18.11 2.17 9.80
N ARG A 205 -18.18 2.33 11.12
CA ARG A 205 -17.77 1.37 12.14
C ARG A 205 -18.77 1.43 13.30
N GLU A 206 -19.09 0.29 13.89
CA GLU A 206 -19.91 0.25 15.12
C GLU A 206 -19.20 0.99 16.28
N PRO A 207 -19.90 1.85 17.05
CA PRO A 207 -19.30 2.60 18.15
C PRO A 207 -18.57 1.70 19.15
N GLY A 208 -17.30 2.00 19.41
CA GLY A 208 -16.45 1.24 20.33
C GLY A 208 -15.96 -0.11 19.79
N ALA A 209 -16.31 -0.49 18.56
CA ALA A 209 -15.81 -1.72 17.95
C ALA A 209 -14.29 -1.67 17.78
N MET A 210 -13.62 -2.76 18.18
CA MET A 210 -12.18 -2.88 17.97
C MET A 210 -11.84 -3.22 16.52
N VAL A 211 -10.77 -2.61 16.04
CA VAL A 211 -10.17 -2.78 14.72
C VAL A 211 -8.82 -3.47 14.90
N PHE A 212 -8.59 -4.56 14.19
CA PHE A 212 -7.42 -5.43 14.38
C PHE A 212 -6.58 -5.47 13.10
N PRO A 213 -5.23 -5.46 13.21
CA PRO A 213 -4.36 -5.80 12.10
C PRO A 213 -4.72 -7.16 11.51
N ALA A 214 -4.84 -7.21 10.18
CA ALA A 214 -5.20 -8.42 9.45
C ALA A 214 -4.34 -8.57 8.20
N VAL A 215 -4.03 -9.82 7.87
CA VAL A 215 -3.28 -10.20 6.66
C VAL A 215 -4.02 -11.31 5.93
N CYS A 216 -4.29 -11.11 4.64
CA CYS A 216 -4.81 -12.14 3.74
C CYS A 216 -3.65 -12.66 2.88
N ALA A 217 -3.05 -13.76 3.31
CA ALA A 217 -1.90 -14.39 2.67
C ALA A 217 -2.32 -15.27 1.48
N SER A 218 -1.39 -15.48 0.56
CA SER A 218 -1.67 -16.19 -0.70
C SER A 218 -1.38 -17.67 -0.62
N HIS A 219 -0.29 -18.04 0.05
CA HIS A 219 0.30 -19.37 -0.07
C HIS A 219 0.74 -19.93 1.28
N SER A 220 0.84 -21.25 1.35
CA SER A 220 1.50 -21.94 2.46
C SER A 220 2.98 -21.57 2.48
N GLY A 221 3.53 -21.36 3.68
CA GLY A 221 4.90 -20.89 3.87
C GLY A 221 5.07 -19.37 3.85
N ASP A 222 4.08 -18.59 3.38
CA ASP A 222 4.11 -17.13 3.48
C ASP A 222 4.36 -16.71 4.94
N ARG A 223 5.22 -15.70 5.14
CA ARG A 223 5.71 -15.30 6.45
C ARG A 223 5.73 -13.79 6.59
N PHE A 224 5.20 -13.31 7.70
CA PHE A 224 5.02 -11.89 7.94
C PHE A 224 5.44 -11.53 9.36
N LYS A 225 5.78 -10.25 9.56
CA LYS A 225 6.14 -9.71 10.86
C LYS A 225 5.44 -8.39 11.10
N LEU A 226 4.71 -8.31 12.21
CA LEU A 226 4.06 -7.08 12.66
C LEU A 226 4.93 -6.34 13.67
N SER A 227 4.92 -5.02 13.58
CA SER A 227 5.51 -4.12 14.56
C SER A 227 4.52 -3.00 14.87
N LEU A 228 4.23 -2.81 16.15
CA LEU A 228 3.46 -1.65 16.60
C LEU A 228 4.41 -0.47 16.80
N LYS A 229 4.22 0.59 16.01
CA LYS A 229 5.07 1.77 16.04
C LYS A 229 4.25 2.99 16.37
N ARG A 230 4.87 3.99 16.98
CA ARG A 230 4.15 5.23 17.30
C ARG A 230 3.87 6.07 16.06
N ASN A 231 4.81 6.11 15.13
CA ASN A 231 4.75 6.97 13.95
C ASN A 231 5.19 6.22 12.70
N PRO A 232 4.69 6.64 11.52
CA PRO A 232 5.26 6.22 10.25
C PRO A 232 6.75 6.48 10.17
N ARG A 233 7.44 5.69 9.34
CA ARG A 233 8.84 5.97 9.00
C ARG A 233 8.94 7.39 8.47
N LYS A 234 10.02 8.08 8.84
CA LYS A 234 10.30 9.42 8.29
C LYS A 234 10.35 9.32 6.78
N ALA A 235 9.47 10.05 6.12
CA ALA A 235 9.39 10.01 4.67
C ALA A 235 10.74 10.41 4.08
N LYS A 236 11.33 9.50 3.32
CA LYS A 236 12.52 9.83 2.55
C LYS A 236 12.04 10.62 1.36
N LEU A 237 12.49 11.88 1.29
CA LEU A 237 12.27 12.69 0.11
C LEU A 237 13.12 12.11 -1.02
N VAL A 238 12.56 11.16 -1.74
CA VAL A 238 13.11 10.69 -3.01
C VAL A 238 12.53 11.62 -4.07
N THR A 239 13.37 12.45 -4.68
CA THR A 239 12.95 13.16 -5.88
C THR A 239 12.68 12.11 -6.95
N PRO A 240 11.42 11.90 -7.35
CA PRO A 240 11.11 10.90 -8.36
C PRO A 240 11.77 11.34 -9.69
N HIS A 241 12.03 10.36 -10.55
CA HIS A 241 12.48 10.68 -11.91
C HIS A 241 11.44 11.60 -12.58
N PRO A 242 11.83 12.64 -13.34
CA PRO A 242 10.89 13.60 -13.94
C PRO A 242 9.81 12.95 -14.83
N ALA A 243 10.08 11.76 -15.38
CA ALA A 243 9.08 10.98 -16.14
C ALA A 243 7.91 10.47 -15.29
N VAL A 244 8.10 10.27 -13.98
CA VAL A 244 7.11 9.65 -13.10
C VAL A 244 5.98 10.64 -12.87
N GLY A 245 4.75 10.21 -13.18
CA GLY A 245 3.58 11.06 -13.11
C GLY A 245 2.48 10.61 -14.06
N CYS A 246 1.50 11.48 -14.23
CA CYS A 246 0.40 11.30 -15.17
C CYS A 246 0.55 12.30 -16.31
N TRP A 247 0.31 11.83 -17.53
CA TRP A 247 0.59 12.57 -18.75
C TRP A 247 -0.61 12.45 -19.68
N ASP A 248 -1.19 13.58 -20.10
CA ASP A 248 -2.32 13.60 -21.03
C ASP A 248 -1.84 13.78 -22.48
N LEU A 249 -2.25 12.84 -23.33
CA LEU A 249 -1.84 12.78 -24.73
C LEU A 249 -2.42 13.98 -25.51
N GLN A 250 -1.53 14.77 -26.10
CA GLN A 250 -1.90 15.90 -26.96
C GLN A 250 -1.78 15.56 -28.45
N ARG A 251 -0.76 14.77 -28.82
CA ARG A 251 -0.47 14.45 -30.23
C ARG A 251 0.09 13.05 -30.36
N LEU A 252 -0.36 12.34 -31.40
CA LEU A 252 0.14 11.02 -31.78
C LEU A 252 0.35 10.99 -33.29
N VAL A 253 1.58 10.70 -33.72
CA VAL A 253 1.96 10.44 -35.11
C VAL A 253 2.49 9.02 -35.21
N VAL A 254 1.98 8.26 -36.18
CA VAL A 254 2.42 6.88 -36.46
C VAL A 254 2.64 6.76 -37.96
N ASP A 255 3.81 6.28 -38.37
CA ASP A 255 4.21 6.15 -39.78
C ASP A 255 4.08 7.48 -40.57
N GLY A 256 4.35 8.60 -39.91
CA GLY A 256 4.21 9.95 -40.47
C GLY A 256 2.76 10.47 -40.55
N GLU A 257 1.76 9.67 -40.19
CA GLU A 257 0.36 10.07 -40.18
C GLU A 257 -0.07 10.58 -38.80
N LEU A 258 -0.68 11.78 -38.77
CA LEU A 258 -1.30 12.31 -37.57
C LEU A 258 -2.58 11.54 -37.24
N VAL A 259 -2.63 10.92 -36.07
CA VAL A 259 -3.79 10.14 -35.62
C VAL A 259 -4.87 11.09 -35.10
N ASN A 260 -6.10 10.97 -35.62
CA ASN A 260 -7.24 11.74 -35.14
C ASN A 260 -7.75 11.18 -33.80
N LEU A 261 -7.63 11.97 -32.73
CA LEU A 261 -8.06 11.61 -31.38
C LEU A 261 -9.52 11.98 -31.08
N ASP A 262 -10.11 12.94 -31.79
CA ASP A 262 -11.41 13.52 -31.43
C ASP A 262 -12.52 12.46 -31.31
N ALA A 263 -12.56 11.49 -32.22
CA ALA A 263 -13.57 10.42 -32.19
C ALA A 263 -13.46 9.57 -30.92
N ALA A 264 -12.23 9.22 -30.51
CA ALA A 264 -11.95 8.45 -29.30
C ALA A 264 -12.28 9.27 -28.04
N LEU A 265 -11.86 10.53 -27.97
CA LEU A 265 -12.11 11.42 -26.84
C LEU A 265 -13.61 11.71 -26.65
N THR A 266 -14.35 11.86 -27.75
CA THR A 266 -15.81 12.04 -27.74
C THR A 266 -16.53 10.85 -27.12
N ILE A 267 -16.10 9.62 -27.44
CA ILE A 267 -16.67 8.40 -26.86
C ILE A 267 -16.33 8.31 -25.38
N LYS A 268 -15.08 8.61 -25.01
CA LYS A 268 -14.60 8.52 -23.63
C LYS A 268 -15.30 9.52 -22.70
N GLY A 269 -15.56 10.74 -23.17
CA GLY A 269 -16.30 11.77 -22.42
C GLY A 269 -17.75 11.40 -22.07
N LYS A 270 -18.37 10.47 -22.82
CA LYS A 270 -19.75 10.00 -22.58
C LYS A 270 -19.85 8.81 -21.62
N GLY A 271 -18.72 8.21 -21.21
CA GLY A 271 -18.69 7.04 -20.32
C GLY A 271 -18.93 7.36 -18.84
N LYS A 272 -19.23 6.34 -18.02
CA LYS A 272 -19.37 6.46 -16.56
C LYS A 272 -18.09 6.91 -15.84
N GLY A 273 -16.95 6.92 -16.52
CA GLY A 273 -15.73 7.59 -16.07
C GLY A 273 -15.70 8.98 -16.69
N LYS A 274 -16.45 9.93 -16.11
CA LYS A 274 -16.35 11.34 -16.50
C LYS A 274 -14.88 11.74 -16.37
N GLY A 275 -14.26 12.17 -17.46
CA GLY A 275 -13.09 13.02 -17.36
C GLY A 275 -13.47 14.24 -16.52
N TYR A 276 -12.52 14.74 -15.74
CA TYR A 276 -12.72 15.89 -14.86
C TYR A 276 -12.82 17.16 -15.70
N ALA A 277 -13.99 17.45 -16.25
CA ALA A 277 -14.27 18.80 -16.75
C ALA A 277 -14.85 19.64 -15.63
N ALA A 278 -14.44 20.91 -15.60
CA ALA A 278 -15.10 21.94 -14.84
C ALA A 278 -16.57 22.05 -15.29
N GLU A 279 -17.48 22.35 -14.35
CA GLU A 279 -18.91 22.49 -14.64
C GLU A 279 -19.15 23.50 -15.78
N GLY A 280 -19.68 23.02 -16.91
CA GLY A 280 -20.13 23.86 -18.03
C GLY A 280 -19.45 23.65 -19.38
N GLU A 281 -18.32 22.93 -19.46
CA GLU A 281 -17.73 22.51 -20.74
C GLU A 281 -18.14 21.08 -21.11
N GLU A 282 -18.45 20.84 -22.39
CA GLU A 282 -18.56 19.47 -22.91
C GLU A 282 -17.22 18.77 -22.69
N SER A 283 -17.16 17.84 -21.71
CA SER A 283 -15.91 17.17 -21.38
C SER A 283 -15.46 16.31 -22.55
N LYS A 284 -14.50 16.79 -23.33
CA LYS A 284 -13.67 15.89 -24.12
C LYS A 284 -12.95 14.99 -23.12
N GLY A 285 -13.10 13.67 -23.27
CA GLY A 285 -12.30 12.75 -22.45
C GLY A 285 -10.80 13.01 -22.66
N ASN A 286 -9.97 12.51 -21.78
CA ASN A 286 -8.50 12.60 -21.86
C ASN A 286 -7.89 11.22 -22.10
N ILE A 287 -6.69 11.13 -22.67
CA ILE A 287 -5.95 9.85 -22.79
C ILE A 287 -4.73 9.97 -21.88
N VAL A 288 -4.90 9.44 -20.67
CA VAL A 288 -3.88 9.55 -19.63
C VAL A 288 -2.96 8.33 -19.68
N MET A 289 -1.66 8.63 -19.72
CA MET A 289 -0.57 7.71 -19.49
C MET A 289 -0.03 7.93 -18.07
N ALA A 290 -0.01 6.89 -17.26
CA ALA A 290 0.67 6.88 -15.98
C ALA A 290 2.04 6.21 -16.12
N ILE A 291 3.09 6.91 -15.71
CA ILE A 291 4.44 6.36 -15.61
C ILE A 291 4.78 6.22 -14.13
N SER A 292 5.15 5.00 -13.75
CA SER A 292 5.68 4.69 -12.42
C SER A 292 7.06 4.09 -12.56
N SER A 293 7.89 4.25 -11.53
CA SER A 293 9.26 3.72 -11.49
C SER A 293 9.37 2.70 -10.35
N ARG A 294 10.02 1.57 -10.62
CA ARG A 294 10.48 0.64 -9.57
C ARG A 294 11.90 0.98 -9.13
N ASP A 295 12.71 1.47 -10.07
CA ASP A 295 14.06 1.98 -9.86
C ASP A 295 14.38 3.05 -10.92
N MET A 296 15.56 3.66 -10.84
CA MET A 296 15.98 4.74 -11.74
C MET A 296 16.08 4.35 -13.23
N LYS A 297 16.05 3.05 -13.56
CA LYS A 297 16.23 2.51 -14.92
C LYS A 297 15.04 1.69 -15.41
N LEU A 298 14.11 1.30 -14.55
CA LEU A 298 12.98 0.46 -14.89
C LEU A 298 11.67 1.17 -14.56
N PHE A 299 10.97 1.53 -15.63
CA PHE A 299 9.70 2.21 -15.60
C PHE A 299 8.58 1.27 -16.05
N LYS A 300 7.38 1.53 -15.54
CA LYS A 300 6.15 0.90 -15.99
C LYS A 300 5.25 1.99 -16.54
N ILE A 301 4.85 1.81 -17.80
CA ILE A 301 3.87 2.66 -18.48
C ILE A 301 2.51 1.96 -18.41
N SER A 302 1.48 2.71 -18.02
CA SER A 302 0.09 2.27 -18.01
C SER A 302 -0.76 3.32 -18.72
N LEU A 303 -1.27 2.99 -19.90
CA LEU A 303 -2.10 3.86 -20.73
C LEU A 303 -3.56 3.40 -20.69
N ARG A 304 -4.48 4.28 -20.31
CA ARG A 304 -5.91 3.93 -20.19
C ARG A 304 -6.73 4.48 -21.36
N LEU A 305 -7.14 3.59 -22.26
CA LEU A 305 -8.05 3.85 -23.37
C LEU A 305 -9.45 3.31 -23.01
N ALA A 306 -9.98 2.33 -23.74
CA ALA A 306 -11.06 1.48 -23.22
C ALA A 306 -10.49 0.34 -22.37
N ASN A 307 -9.41 -0.26 -22.87
CA ASN A 307 -8.54 -1.17 -22.18
C ASN A 307 -7.37 -0.43 -21.51
N THR A 308 -6.75 -1.09 -20.53
CA THR A 308 -5.48 -0.61 -19.97
C THR A 308 -4.34 -1.33 -20.68
N LEU A 309 -3.52 -0.57 -21.41
CA LEU A 309 -2.28 -1.04 -22.02
C LEU A 309 -1.14 -0.84 -21.02
N MET A 310 -0.32 -1.86 -20.83
CA MET A 310 0.81 -1.87 -19.90
C MET A 310 2.08 -2.32 -20.62
N THR A 311 3.18 -1.65 -20.38
CA THR A 311 4.52 -2.09 -20.81
C THR A 311 5.56 -1.66 -19.78
N SER A 312 6.73 -2.31 -19.81
CA SER A 312 7.91 -1.87 -19.07
C SER A 312 8.87 -1.15 -19.99
N VAL A 313 9.57 -0.15 -19.48
CA VAL A 313 10.61 0.58 -20.21
C VAL A 313 11.90 0.48 -19.40
N VAL A 314 12.94 -0.02 -20.06
CA VAL A 314 14.30 -0.02 -19.50
C VAL A 314 15.04 1.18 -20.09
N VAL A 315 15.62 2.00 -19.22
CA VAL A 315 16.42 3.17 -19.60
C VAL A 315 17.89 2.83 -19.46
N THR A 316 18.64 3.04 -20.54
CA THR A 316 20.08 2.96 -20.57
C THR A 316 20.67 4.32 -20.85
N THR A 317 21.58 4.78 -19.99
CA THR A 317 22.28 6.05 -20.19
C THR A 317 23.54 5.82 -21.00
N GLY A 318 23.63 6.46 -22.16
CA GLY A 318 24.81 6.49 -23.02
C GLY A 318 25.99 7.24 -22.39
N ALA A 319 27.16 7.15 -23.02
CA ALA A 319 28.38 7.80 -22.53
C ALA A 319 28.30 9.35 -22.55
N ASP A 320 27.44 9.90 -23.40
CA ASP A 320 27.13 11.32 -23.52
C ASP A 320 26.01 11.79 -22.57
N GLY A 321 25.49 10.88 -21.73
CA GLY A 321 24.39 11.16 -20.81
C GLY A 321 23.00 11.07 -21.47
N THR A 322 22.91 10.72 -22.76
CA THR A 322 21.61 10.54 -23.41
C THR A 322 20.93 9.27 -22.91
N GLU A 323 19.61 9.35 -22.75
CA GLU A 323 18.80 8.21 -22.31
C GLU A 323 18.21 7.49 -23.52
N GLU A 324 18.58 6.22 -23.69
CA GLU A 324 17.98 5.32 -24.66
C GLU A 324 16.92 4.46 -23.97
N LEU A 325 15.78 4.30 -24.63
CA LEU A 325 14.65 3.54 -24.14
C LEU A 325 14.56 2.19 -24.85
N LYS A 326 14.38 1.13 -24.06
CA LYS A 326 13.97 -0.18 -24.54
C LYS A 326 12.59 -0.52 -24.00
N VAL A 327 11.58 -0.39 -24.85
CA VAL A 327 10.18 -0.68 -24.49
C VAL A 327 9.93 -2.19 -24.63
N GLY A 328 9.33 -2.78 -23.60
CA GLY A 328 8.94 -4.18 -23.55
C GLY A 328 7.67 -4.47 -24.36
N MET A 329 7.22 -5.72 -24.32
CA MET A 329 5.95 -6.12 -24.93
C MET A 329 4.78 -5.35 -24.29
N VAL A 330 3.86 -4.88 -25.12
CA VAL A 330 2.62 -4.24 -24.67
C VAL A 330 1.58 -5.31 -24.37
N ALA A 331 1.11 -5.35 -23.12
CA ALA A 331 -0.01 -6.18 -22.70
C ALA A 331 -1.26 -5.29 -22.52
N GLY A 332 -2.42 -5.77 -22.97
CA GLY A 332 -3.69 -5.06 -22.82
C GLY A 332 -4.73 -5.92 -22.11
N THR A 333 -5.66 -5.30 -21.40
CA THR A 333 -6.90 -5.98 -21.00
C THR A 333 -7.72 -6.35 -22.24
N MET A 334 -8.51 -7.42 -22.18
CA MET A 334 -9.31 -7.91 -23.32
C MET A 334 -10.81 -7.64 -23.12
N VAL A 335 -11.18 -6.36 -23.11
CA VAL A 335 -12.59 -5.94 -23.14
C VAL A 335 -12.93 -5.43 -24.54
N MET A 336 -14.12 -5.80 -25.04
CA MET A 336 -14.61 -5.33 -26.33
C MET A 336 -14.88 -3.82 -26.27
N ALA A 337 -13.97 -3.03 -26.84
CA ALA A 337 -14.07 -1.59 -26.94
C ALA A 337 -14.89 -1.17 -28.17
N PRO A 338 -15.51 0.02 -28.17
CA PRO A 338 -16.05 0.63 -29.38
C PRO A 338 -14.98 0.74 -30.48
N PRO A 339 -15.33 0.61 -31.77
CA PRO A 339 -14.35 0.54 -32.86
C PRO A 339 -13.31 1.68 -32.86
N PRO A 340 -13.67 2.96 -32.63
CA PRO A 340 -12.66 4.03 -32.63
C PRO A 340 -11.62 3.91 -31.51
N LEU A 341 -12.00 3.34 -30.35
CA LEU A 341 -11.07 3.09 -29.25
C LEU A 341 -10.22 1.84 -29.52
N MET A 342 -10.81 0.81 -30.13
CA MET A 342 -10.09 -0.41 -30.52
C MET A 342 -9.01 -0.11 -31.58
N ASP A 343 -9.34 0.70 -32.59
CA ASP A 343 -8.38 1.12 -33.62
C ASP A 343 -7.22 1.92 -33.01
N LEU A 344 -7.53 2.82 -32.07
CA LEU A 344 -6.53 3.60 -31.36
C LEU A 344 -5.64 2.71 -30.47
N GLU A 345 -6.23 1.73 -29.76
CA GLU A 345 -5.50 0.73 -28.98
C GLU A 345 -4.53 -0.08 -29.84
N GLN A 346 -4.97 -0.53 -31.02
CA GLN A 346 -4.10 -1.25 -31.96
C GLN A 346 -2.94 -0.38 -32.45
N ARG A 347 -3.19 0.92 -32.70
CA ARG A 347 -2.13 1.87 -33.04
C ARG A 347 -1.13 2.02 -31.90
N PHE A 348 -1.59 2.17 -30.66
CA PHE A 348 -0.69 2.23 -29.49
C PHE A 348 0.12 0.95 -29.28
N CYS A 349 -0.49 -0.23 -29.44
CA CYS A 349 0.22 -1.51 -29.34
C CYS A 349 1.35 -1.64 -30.37
N LYS A 350 1.20 -1.06 -31.56
CA LYS A 350 2.25 -1.00 -32.59
C LYS A 350 3.27 0.10 -32.32
N ALA A 351 2.82 1.26 -31.85
CA ALA A 351 3.64 2.46 -31.71
C ALA A 351 4.54 2.44 -30.47
N LEU A 352 4.05 1.97 -29.32
CA LEU A 352 4.82 1.97 -28.06
C LEU A 352 6.16 1.21 -28.17
N PRO A 353 6.25 0.02 -28.79
CA PRO A 353 7.53 -0.68 -28.95
C PRO A 353 8.55 0.04 -29.84
N LEU A 354 8.12 1.01 -30.66
CA LEU A 354 9.00 1.76 -31.58
C LEU A 354 9.67 2.96 -30.91
N ILE A 355 9.27 3.31 -29.68
CA ILE A 355 9.83 4.43 -28.94
C ILE A 355 11.25 4.08 -28.48
N THR A 356 12.21 4.95 -28.80
CA THR A 356 13.63 4.77 -28.49
C THR A 356 14.20 5.88 -27.62
N SER A 357 13.51 7.02 -27.52
CA SER A 357 13.95 8.14 -26.69
C SER A 357 12.78 8.93 -26.13
N TRP A 358 13.06 9.69 -25.08
CA TRP A 358 12.14 10.69 -24.54
C TRP A 358 12.85 12.01 -24.27
N ALA A 359 12.07 13.10 -24.21
CA ALA A 359 12.51 14.38 -23.69
C ALA A 359 11.47 14.86 -22.67
N ILE A 360 11.95 15.30 -21.51
CA ILE A 360 11.09 15.58 -20.35
C ILE A 360 11.37 16.98 -19.84
N THR A 361 10.31 17.75 -19.65
CA THR A 361 10.30 19.01 -18.92
C THR A 361 9.25 18.95 -17.81
N ASP A 362 9.18 19.98 -16.98
CA ASP A 362 8.21 20.04 -15.86
C ASP A 362 6.74 19.91 -16.32
N SER A 363 6.44 20.25 -17.57
CA SER A 363 5.07 20.27 -18.10
C SER A 363 4.86 19.42 -19.35
N ARG A 364 5.90 18.80 -19.90
CA ARG A 364 5.84 18.11 -21.18
C ARG A 364 6.67 16.83 -21.19
N LEU A 365 6.10 15.80 -21.82
CA LEU A 365 6.79 14.55 -22.10
C LEU A 365 6.66 14.25 -23.59
N ASP A 366 7.79 14.26 -24.29
CA ASP A 366 7.87 13.90 -25.70
C ASP A 366 8.48 12.51 -25.83
N LEU A 367 7.77 11.58 -26.47
CA LEU A 367 8.29 10.26 -26.81
C LEU A 367 8.55 10.19 -28.32
N ARG A 368 9.71 9.66 -28.71
CA ARG A 368 10.16 9.60 -30.11
C ARG A 368 10.70 8.23 -30.47
N GLY A 369 10.51 7.85 -31.73
CA GLY A 369 11.02 6.64 -32.35
C GLY A 369 11.06 6.78 -33.87
N GLU A 370 11.55 5.77 -34.58
CA GLU A 370 11.75 5.82 -36.04
C GLU A 370 10.47 6.20 -36.81
N ALA A 371 9.33 5.65 -36.41
CA ALA A 371 8.04 5.86 -37.05
C ALA A 371 6.95 6.32 -36.07
N VAL A 372 7.34 6.90 -34.93
CA VAL A 372 6.39 7.32 -33.89
C VAL A 372 6.80 8.63 -33.22
N GLU A 373 5.83 9.52 -33.06
CA GLU A 373 5.95 10.70 -32.20
C GLU A 373 4.73 10.76 -31.27
N MET A 374 4.96 10.95 -29.98
CA MET A 374 3.90 11.20 -29.01
C MET A 374 4.26 12.43 -28.17
N ASP A 375 3.32 13.36 -28.05
CA ASP A 375 3.47 14.54 -27.20
C ASP A 375 2.43 14.48 -26.10
N PHE A 376 2.88 14.62 -24.86
CA PHE A 376 2.03 14.67 -23.68
C PHE A 376 2.30 15.95 -22.88
N ILE A 377 1.27 16.42 -22.18
CA ILE A 377 1.40 17.44 -21.15
C ILE A 377 1.21 16.82 -19.78
N HIS A 378 1.85 17.40 -18.76
CA HIS A 378 1.64 16.98 -17.39
C HIS A 378 0.15 17.07 -17.05
N TYR A 379 -0.38 15.98 -16.52
CA TYR A 379 -1.76 15.88 -16.09
C TYR A 379 -1.77 15.76 -14.57
N ASP A 380 -2.20 16.84 -13.92
CA ASP A 380 -2.48 16.82 -12.48
C ASP A 380 -3.74 15.98 -12.27
N ALA A 381 -3.54 14.67 -12.20
CA ALA A 381 -4.59 13.74 -11.84
C ALA A 381 -5.15 14.24 -10.51
N PRO A 382 -6.46 14.56 -10.44
CA PRO A 382 -7.03 15.09 -9.22
C PRO A 382 -6.78 14.09 -8.08
N PRO A 383 -6.60 14.61 -6.85
CA PRO A 383 -6.31 13.78 -5.70
C PRO A 383 -7.34 12.67 -5.65
N VAL A 384 -6.86 11.44 -5.70
CA VAL A 384 -7.76 10.34 -5.94
C VAL A 384 -8.60 10.14 -4.70
N GLU A 385 -9.92 10.24 -4.87
CA GLU A 385 -10.84 10.19 -3.75
C GLU A 385 -10.67 8.89 -2.95
N PRO A 386 -10.63 8.98 -1.61
CA PRO A 386 -10.60 7.81 -0.76
C PRO A 386 -11.89 7.00 -0.94
N VAL A 387 -11.79 5.68 -0.77
CA VAL A 387 -12.96 4.81 -0.91
C VAL A 387 -13.76 4.81 0.38
N SER A 388 -15.06 5.00 0.30
CA SER A 388 -15.97 4.69 1.40
C SER A 388 -16.45 3.24 1.28
N SER A 389 -16.11 2.42 2.27
CA SER A 389 -16.63 1.07 2.41
C SER A 389 -16.90 0.83 3.88
N PRO A 390 -18.09 0.35 4.28
CA PRO A 390 -18.35 0.07 5.68
C PRO A 390 -17.36 -0.99 6.19
N LEU A 391 -16.84 -0.77 7.40
CA LEU A 391 -16.15 -1.80 8.15
C LEU A 391 -17.24 -2.68 8.80
N PRO A 392 -17.23 -3.99 8.53
CA PRO A 392 -18.25 -4.96 8.97
C PRO A 392 -18.35 -5.12 10.50
#